data_AF-A0A1C6U5K6-F1
#
_entry.id   AF-A0A1C6U5K6-F1
#
_cell.length_a   1.000
_cell.length_b   1.000
_cell.length_c   1.000
_cell.angle_alpha   90.00
_cell.angle_beta   90.00
_cell.angle_gamma   90.00
#
_symmetry.space_group_name_H-M   'P 1'
#
loop_
_entity.id
_entity.type
_entity.pdbx_description
1 polymer ?
#
loop_
_entity_poly.entity_id
_entity_poly.type
_entity_poly.pdbx_seq_one_letter_code
_entity_poly.pdbx_strand_id
1 'polypeptide(L)' 'MSTVDPGVRGDDDRVVDLSEDFVVLPEQTADDTDRGWGERSGGNDDRLLADRPPHWD' A
#
# COMPACT_ATOMS: atom_id res chain seq x y z
N MET A 1 -36.34 -2.54 19.12
CA MET A 1 -36.04 -3.94 18.76
C MET A 1 -35.58 -3.92 17.31
N SER A 2 -34.28 -4.11 17.06
CA SER A 2 -33.73 -4.18 15.70
C SER A 2 -33.76 -5.62 15.21
N THR A 3 -34.38 -5.84 14.07
CA THR A 3 -34.50 -7.11 13.38
C THR A 3 -33.11 -7.56 12.93
N VAL A 4 -32.64 -8.72 13.41
CA VAL A 4 -31.41 -9.32 12.90
C VAL A 4 -31.73 -9.92 11.53
N ASP A 5 -31.12 -9.40 10.48
CA ASP A 5 -31.22 -9.96 9.13
C ASP A 5 -30.30 -11.20 9.05
N PRO A 6 -30.82 -12.39 8.69
CA PRO A 6 -30.02 -13.62 8.70
C PRO A 6 -29.06 -13.76 7.51
N GLY A 7 -28.88 -12.74 6.67
CA GLY A 7 -28.01 -12.75 5.49
C GLY A 7 -26.61 -12.16 5.68
N VAL A 8 -26.34 -11.43 6.76
CA VAL A 8 -25.05 -10.76 7.00
C VAL A 8 -24.25 -11.53 8.04
N ARG A 9 -23.84 -12.75 7.72
CA ARG A 9 -22.66 -13.32 8.38
C ARG A 9 -21.44 -12.80 7.66
N GLY A 10 -20.95 -11.69 8.16
CA GLY A 10 -19.54 -11.43 8.13
C GLY A 10 -19.03 -10.98 6.79
N ASP A 11 -18.53 -11.85 5.93
CA ASP A 11 -17.26 -11.59 5.22
C ASP A 11 -16.09 -11.30 6.21
N ASP A 12 -16.33 -10.72 7.38
CA ASP A 12 -15.41 -10.72 8.53
C ASP A 12 -15.21 -12.11 9.19
N ASP A 13 -16.22 -12.98 9.19
CA ASP A 13 -16.17 -14.29 9.89
C ASP A 13 -15.61 -15.45 9.04
N ARG A 14 -15.19 -15.20 7.80
CA ARG A 14 -14.70 -16.27 6.91
C ARG A 14 -13.27 -16.63 7.29
N VAL A 15 -13.07 -17.92 7.54
CA VAL A 15 -11.78 -18.50 7.91
C VAL A 15 -10.82 -18.39 6.72
N VAL A 16 -9.72 -17.66 6.91
CA VAL A 16 -8.62 -17.58 5.95
C VAL A 16 -7.70 -18.78 6.19
N ASP A 17 -7.57 -19.64 5.19
CA ASP A 17 -6.62 -20.75 5.25
C ASP A 17 -5.21 -20.21 5.00
N LEU A 18 -4.39 -20.27 6.05
CA LEU A 18 -2.99 -19.84 6.06
C LEU A 18 -2.04 -21.04 5.90
N SER A 19 -2.53 -22.21 5.45
CA SER A 19 -1.71 -23.41 5.27
C SER A 19 -0.96 -23.48 3.93
N GLU A 20 -1.19 -22.53 3.03
CA GLU A 20 -0.47 -22.42 1.77
C GLU A 20 1.05 -22.21 2.00
N ASP A 21 1.88 -22.79 1.14
CA ASP A 21 3.34 -22.59 1.16
C ASP A 21 3.63 -21.10 0.91
N PHE A 22 3.86 -20.36 1.98
CA PHE A 22 4.20 -18.94 1.90
C PHE A 22 5.51 -18.78 1.14
N VAL A 23 5.42 -18.27 -0.09
CA VAL A 23 6.59 -17.77 -0.79
C VAL A 23 7.05 -16.55 -0.02
N VAL A 24 8.15 -16.70 0.72
CA VAL A 24 8.82 -15.56 1.36
C VAL A 24 9.24 -14.63 0.24
N LEU A 25 8.48 -13.54 0.10
CA LEU A 25 8.82 -12.49 -0.83
C LEU A 25 10.18 -11.92 -0.43
N PRO A 26 10.95 -11.41 -1.40
CA PRO A 26 12.16 -10.66 -1.08
C PRO A 26 11.83 -9.51 -0.11
N GLU A 27 12.83 -9.04 0.65
CA GLU A 27 12.67 -7.88 1.54
C GLU A 27 12.11 -6.63 0.84
N GLN A 28 12.27 -6.55 -0.48
CA GLN A 28 11.71 -5.49 -1.32
C GLN A 28 10.95 -6.11 -2.49
N THR A 29 9.68 -5.75 -2.65
CA THR A 29 8.82 -6.21 -3.74
C THR A 29 8.98 -5.33 -4.99
N ALA A 30 8.58 -5.83 -6.15
CA ALA A 30 8.63 -5.04 -7.40
C ALA A 30 7.66 -3.83 -7.37
N ASP A 31 6.59 -3.96 -6.58
CA ASP A 31 5.59 -2.92 -6.35
C ASP A 31 6.06 -1.83 -5.36
N ASP A 32 7.12 -2.07 -4.59
CA ASP A 32 7.78 -1.07 -3.71
C ASP A 32 8.64 -0.06 -4.49
N THR A 33 8.39 0.09 -5.80
CA THR A 33 9.06 1.08 -6.62
C THR A 33 8.02 1.98 -7.26
N ASP A 34 8.29 3.28 -7.25
CA ASP A 34 7.42 4.28 -7.86
C ASP A 34 7.44 4.20 -9.42
N ARG A 35 8.11 3.18 -10.00
CA ARG A 35 8.07 2.91 -11.44
C ARG A 35 6.64 2.65 -11.88
N GLY A 36 6.20 3.42 -12.88
CA GLY A 36 4.84 3.33 -13.40
C GLY A 36 3.83 4.25 -12.70
N TRP A 37 4.20 4.89 -11.58
CA TRP A 37 3.38 5.89 -10.87
C TRP A 37 3.59 7.33 -11.39
N GLY A 38 4.12 7.48 -12.61
CA GLY A 38 4.37 8.79 -13.23
C GLY A 38 5.76 9.38 -12.92
N GLU A 39 6.66 8.61 -12.32
CA GLU A 39 8.05 9.00 -12.08
C GLU A 39 8.74 9.39 -13.39
N ARG A 40 9.29 10.60 -13.44
CA ARG A 40 10.01 11.11 -14.62
C ARG A 40 11.47 10.69 -14.47
N SER A 41 12.06 10.10 -15.51
CA SER A 41 13.45 9.62 -15.53
C SER A 41 14.53 10.72 -15.41
N GLY A 42 14.15 11.95 -15.06
CA GLY A 42 15.03 13.10 -14.84
C GLY A 42 14.72 13.71 -13.48
N GLY A 43 15.78 13.91 -12.68
CA GLY A 43 15.72 14.25 -11.26
C GLY A 43 14.74 15.36 -10.93
N ASN A 44 13.85 15.06 -9.98
CA ASN A 44 12.91 15.99 -9.36
C ASN A 44 13.63 16.95 -8.39
N ASP A 45 14.94 16.81 -8.24
CA ASP A 45 15.76 17.48 -7.23
C ASP A 45 15.70 19.00 -7.38
N ASP A 46 15.73 19.54 -8.60
CA ASP A 46 15.65 20.99 -8.84
C ASP A 46 14.32 21.59 -8.35
N ARG A 47 13.20 20.88 -8.55
CA ARG A 47 11.89 21.31 -8.05
C ARG A 47 11.82 21.16 -6.53
N LEU A 48 12.33 20.06 -5.98
CA LEU A 48 12.33 19.79 -4.54
C LEU A 48 13.22 20.78 -3.77
N LEU A 49 14.32 21.23 -4.37
CA LEU A 49 15.18 22.29 -3.84
C LEU A 49 14.50 23.67 -3.93
N ALA A 50 13.79 23.95 -5.02
CA ALA A 50 13.02 25.20 -5.18
C ALA A 50 11.85 25.31 -4.19
N ASP A 51 11.19 24.18 -3.89
CA ASP A 51 10.06 24.09 -2.96
C ASP A 51 10.50 23.83 -1.50
N ARG A 52 11.81 23.92 -1.19
CA ARG A 52 12.35 23.65 0.15
C ARG A 52 11.72 24.58 1.20
N PRO A 53 11.08 24.03 2.26
CA PRO A 53 10.59 24.82 3.37
C PRO A 53 11.73 25.57 4.09
N PRO A 54 11.47 26.76 4.63
CA PRO A 54 12.50 27.61 5.24
C PRO A 54 13.14 27.04 6.52
N HIS A 55 12.65 25.92 7.05
CA HIS A 55 13.16 25.27 8.27
C HIS A 55 14.07 24.06 7.99
N TRP A 56 14.41 23.76 6.73
CA TRP A 56 15.22 22.60 6.35
C TRP A 56 16.75 22.80 6.39
N ASP A 57 17.27 23.82 7.08
CA ASP A 57 18.72 23.96 7.29
C ASP A 57 19.28 22.97 8.33
#